data_AF-A0A067BM74-F1
#
_entry.id   AF-A0A067BM74-F1
#
_cell.length_a   1.000
_cell.length_b   1.000
_cell.length_c   1.000
_cell.angle_alpha   90.00
_cell.angle_beta   90.00
_cell.angle_gamma   90.00
#
_symmetry.space_group_name_H-M   'P 1'
#
loop_
_entity.id
_entity.type
_entity.pdbx_description
1 polymer ?
#
loop_
_entity_poly.entity_id
_entity_poly.type
_entity_poly.pdbx_seq_one_letter_code
_entity_poly.pdbx_strand_id
1 'polypeptide(L)'
;MVAIYASLSLPLLLLATQVSADGVTCTRDPSWRSTFKNWCMCQPCNLCEFKIFKGCRPLPQNPTTLSDGSDMPLKQPLLASKDWFLSEDDITKSRGGARRDRLAVATSGNRVNIFADTSAAFASMHKDISMATAAYFSGWTLHDIPYIPQIDPSMTFKKTWAKAIATNNLHAHGLVWENLVELGKVTDMFSWMNTLNNSNCKNVQLMTDDRINKPTGSHHQKSLILTRHADMVSYVGGLDQSLDRWDTKYHNETALRKRTGINGANDGWVDVHARLHGPATKDVLHNFLDRWNDPVYPGKPYGWPLVKSPVKIDDAWNVPKKTLPPTDILSRVRADASVGTHDVQILRTYSCKYKGYKSFAPKGETSIFAGRIKAIRNAKNYIYIEDQYFIHVPELLDELLKILPRIQRLIVFTVTPQGQEAAVGYQKYQYDMMAPLLEKFPKKVQIYIPDPRRNIYVHSKLEDGEIDECQNLEWLATQPRIVQVTCECQRSNFSVFNCPAMTAYMQMEQEAIESTTIDA
;
A
#
# COMPACT_ATOMS: atom_id res chain seq x y z
N MET A 1 61.65 26.65 -16.59
CA MET A 1 62.24 25.30 -16.43
C MET A 1 62.56 25.11 -14.96
N VAL A 2 62.26 23.92 -14.40
CA VAL A 2 62.76 23.32 -13.12
C VAL A 2 62.76 24.25 -11.87
N ALA A 3 61.84 24.22 -10.90
CA ALA A 3 61.22 23.13 -10.11
C ALA A 3 62.08 22.54 -8.98
N ILE A 4 61.71 22.83 -7.72
CA ILE A 4 61.97 21.97 -6.55
C ILE A 4 60.65 21.85 -5.77
N TYR A 5 60.13 20.62 -5.68
CA TYR A 5 59.01 20.27 -4.81
C TYR A 5 59.53 19.90 -3.42
N ALA A 6 58.91 20.41 -2.36
CA ALA A 6 59.04 19.90 -1.01
C ALA A 6 57.71 19.26 -0.58
N SER A 7 57.46 18.03 -1.05
CA SER A 7 56.28 17.27 -0.64
C SER A 7 56.47 16.70 0.76
N LEU A 8 55.80 17.31 1.75
CA LEU A 8 55.58 16.69 3.06
C LEU A 8 54.65 15.48 2.89
N SER A 9 55.23 14.32 2.57
CA SER A 9 54.55 13.04 2.63
C SER A 9 54.27 12.67 4.08
N LEU A 10 53.09 13.06 4.58
CA LEU A 10 52.44 12.26 5.61
C LEU A 10 52.42 10.81 5.09
N PRO A 11 52.84 9.81 5.89
CA PRO A 11 52.57 8.43 5.55
C PRO A 11 51.06 8.24 5.62
N LEU A 12 50.38 8.37 4.47
CA LEU A 12 49.11 7.68 4.28
C LEU A 12 49.44 6.20 4.54
N LEU A 13 49.03 5.69 5.70
CA LEU A 13 48.95 4.25 5.88
C LEU A 13 48.16 3.73 4.69
N LEU A 14 48.76 2.80 3.95
CA LEU A 14 48.09 1.99 2.93
C LEU A 14 47.12 1.04 3.67
N LEU A 15 46.07 1.63 4.23
CA LEU A 15 44.92 0.94 4.77
C LEU A 15 44.33 0.16 3.61
N ALA A 16 44.25 -1.16 3.78
CA ALA A 16 43.93 -2.10 2.71
C ALA A 16 42.71 -1.61 1.91
N THR A 17 42.86 -1.57 0.59
CA THR A 17 41.79 -1.18 -0.35
C THR A 17 40.59 -2.13 -0.30
N GLN A 18 40.81 -3.31 0.27
CA GLN A 18 39.87 -4.42 0.36
C GLN A 18 40.14 -5.20 1.67
N VAL A 19 39.11 -5.43 2.49
CA VAL A 19 39.19 -6.24 3.72
C VAL A 19 38.03 -7.23 3.73
N SER A 20 38.34 -8.50 3.95
CA SER A 20 37.36 -9.60 3.96
C SER A 20 37.27 -10.26 5.34
N ALA A 21 36.06 -10.47 5.83
CA ALA A 21 35.73 -11.30 6.99
C ALA A 21 34.30 -11.83 6.85
N ASP A 22 34.03 -13.03 7.37
CA ASP A 22 32.70 -13.65 7.43
C ASP A 22 31.94 -13.66 6.08
N GLY A 23 32.67 -13.88 4.98
CA GLY A 23 32.14 -13.89 3.60
C GLY A 23 31.92 -12.50 2.98
N VAL A 24 31.92 -11.43 3.78
CA VAL A 24 31.78 -10.05 3.30
C VAL A 24 33.15 -9.51 2.90
N THR A 25 33.22 -8.88 1.72
CA THR A 25 34.44 -8.21 1.23
C THR A 25 34.17 -6.73 1.03
N CYS A 26 34.83 -5.90 1.85
CA CYS A 26 34.62 -4.46 1.89
C CYS A 26 35.70 -3.72 1.11
N THR A 27 35.32 -3.07 0.01
CA THR A 27 36.21 -2.28 -0.84
C THR A 27 36.03 -0.79 -0.59
N ARG A 28 37.12 -0.01 -0.63
CA ARG A 28 37.02 1.46 -0.56
C ARG A 28 36.54 2.02 -1.88
N ASP A 29 35.45 2.80 -1.85
CA ASP A 29 34.95 3.50 -3.02
C ASP A 29 35.88 4.69 -3.35
N PRO A 30 36.49 4.75 -4.55
CA PRO A 30 37.37 5.85 -4.93
C PRO A 30 36.59 7.12 -5.34
N SER A 31 35.27 7.05 -5.49
CA SER A 31 34.46 8.17 -5.97
C SER A 31 33.97 9.05 -4.83
N TRP A 32 34.48 10.30 -4.77
CA TRP A 32 33.92 11.32 -3.87
C TRP A 32 32.44 11.58 -4.15
N ARG A 33 31.97 11.40 -5.40
CA ARG A 33 30.56 11.60 -5.77
C ARG A 33 29.62 10.55 -5.16
N SER A 34 30.02 9.28 -5.06
CA SER A 34 29.20 8.27 -4.37
C SER A 34 29.28 8.44 -2.85
N THR A 35 30.40 8.93 -2.32
CA THR A 35 30.51 9.29 -0.89
C THR A 35 29.46 10.34 -0.49
N PHE A 36 29.26 11.39 -1.30
CA PHE A 36 28.22 12.40 -1.04
C PHE A 36 26.78 11.97 -1.43
N LYS A 37 26.61 11.13 -2.46
CA LYS A 37 25.28 10.69 -2.92
C LYS A 37 24.69 9.55 -2.09
N ASN A 38 25.53 8.60 -1.66
CA ASN A 38 25.15 7.36 -0.99
C ASN A 38 25.60 7.32 0.48
N TRP A 39 26.18 8.41 1.00
CA TRP A 39 26.66 8.54 2.39
C TRP A 39 27.62 7.41 2.84
N CYS A 40 28.44 6.92 1.91
CA CYS A 40 29.13 5.65 2.03
C CYS A 40 30.52 5.69 1.37
N MET A 41 31.54 5.30 2.13
CA MET A 41 32.94 5.23 1.68
C MET A 41 33.43 3.80 1.38
N CYS A 42 32.63 2.79 1.70
CA CYS A 42 33.00 1.37 1.65
C CYS A 42 31.86 0.52 1.07
N GLN A 43 32.13 -0.20 -0.01
CA GLN A 43 31.15 -1.05 -0.67
C GLN A 43 31.27 -2.52 -0.22
N PRO A 44 30.16 -3.27 -0.11
CA PRO A 44 28.77 -2.79 -0.17
C PRO A 44 28.34 -2.03 1.09
N CYS A 45 27.70 -0.87 0.91
CA CYS A 45 27.41 0.11 1.98
C CYS A 45 26.61 -0.43 3.17
N ASN A 46 25.79 -1.47 2.97
CA ASN A 46 24.96 -2.08 4.00
C ASN A 46 25.71 -3.14 4.84
N LEU A 47 26.94 -3.51 4.47
CA LEU A 47 27.74 -4.53 5.17
C LEU A 47 29.12 -4.01 5.59
N CYS A 48 29.47 -2.75 5.28
CA CYS A 48 30.82 -2.23 5.40
C CYS A 48 30.87 -0.83 6.03
N GLU A 49 31.71 -0.65 7.05
CA GLU A 49 32.00 0.66 7.64
C GLU A 49 33.41 1.15 7.28
N PHE A 50 33.58 2.49 7.24
CA PHE A 50 34.90 3.12 7.18
C PHE A 50 35.35 3.55 8.57
N LYS A 51 36.56 3.17 8.97
CA LYS A 51 37.21 3.69 10.18
C LYS A 51 38.55 4.35 9.84
N ILE A 52 38.72 5.58 10.29
CA ILE A 52 39.84 6.50 9.95
C ILE A 52 41.21 5.82 10.04
N PHE A 53 41.43 4.96 11.05
CA PHE A 53 42.69 4.25 11.28
C PHE A 53 42.67 2.75 10.90
N LYS A 54 41.57 2.23 10.33
CA LYS A 54 41.42 0.81 9.99
C LYS A 54 40.92 0.55 8.55
N GLY A 55 40.62 1.59 7.79
CA GLY A 55 40.13 1.49 6.41
C GLY A 55 38.68 1.04 6.34
N CYS A 56 38.32 0.44 5.21
CA CYS A 56 37.04 -0.25 5.06
C CYS A 56 37.09 -1.62 5.74
N ARG A 57 36.04 -1.99 6.46
CA ARG A 57 35.92 -3.32 7.07
C ARG A 57 34.46 -3.76 7.15
N PRO A 58 34.19 -5.08 7.22
CA PRO A 58 32.85 -5.57 7.50
C PRO A 58 32.29 -4.97 8.79
N LEU A 59 31.00 -4.64 8.76
CA LEU A 59 30.22 -4.39 9.96
C LEU A 59 30.27 -5.66 10.82
N PRO A 60 30.58 -5.55 12.13
CA PRO A 60 30.62 -6.71 13.00
C PRO A 60 29.20 -7.29 13.14
N GLN A 61 28.94 -8.42 12.50
CA GLN A 61 27.63 -9.05 12.56
C GLN A 61 27.47 -9.83 13.87
N ASN A 62 26.43 -9.50 14.62
CA ASN A 62 25.99 -10.27 15.79
C ASN A 62 24.61 -10.90 15.51
N PRO A 63 24.53 -11.87 14.56
CA PRO A 63 23.27 -12.49 14.21
C PRO A 63 22.70 -13.23 15.43
N THR A 64 21.38 -13.12 15.64
CA THR A 64 20.68 -13.89 16.67
C THR A 64 20.54 -15.35 16.26
N THR A 65 20.45 -15.62 14.95
CA THR A 65 20.59 -16.96 14.38
C THR A 65 21.01 -16.90 12.91
N LEU A 66 21.71 -17.93 12.45
CA LEU A 66 22.05 -18.16 11.03
C LEU A 66 21.15 -19.22 10.36
N SER A 67 20.16 -19.77 11.06
CA SER A 67 19.13 -20.63 10.46
C SER A 67 18.26 -19.83 9.49
N ASP A 68 17.87 -20.46 8.37
CA ASP A 68 16.94 -19.92 7.37
C ASP A 68 15.46 -20.23 7.69
N GLY A 69 15.22 -20.83 8.86
CA GLY A 69 13.92 -21.29 9.34
C GLY A 69 13.50 -22.69 8.90
N SER A 70 14.22 -23.35 7.97
CA SER A 70 13.85 -24.68 7.45
C SER A 70 13.97 -25.80 8.49
N ASP A 71 14.81 -25.61 9.50
CA ASP A 71 15.00 -26.48 10.66
C ASP A 71 13.87 -26.41 11.69
N MET A 72 13.01 -25.37 11.62
CA MET A 72 11.97 -25.16 12.60
C MET A 72 10.66 -25.89 12.21
N PRO A 73 10.09 -26.73 13.09
CA PRO A 73 8.85 -27.42 12.79
C PRO A 73 7.66 -26.45 12.72
N LEU A 74 6.74 -26.74 11.78
CA LEU A 74 5.47 -26.04 11.68
C LEU A 74 4.64 -26.25 12.96
N LYS A 75 3.99 -25.17 13.39
CA LYS A 75 3.13 -25.10 14.58
C LYS A 75 1.70 -24.85 14.13
N GLN A 76 0.75 -25.52 14.78
CA GLN A 76 -0.67 -25.32 14.52
C GLN A 76 -1.06 -23.84 14.73
N PRO A 77 -1.62 -23.14 13.73
CA PRO A 77 -2.14 -21.79 13.90
C PRO A 77 -3.31 -21.72 14.88
N LEU A 78 -3.50 -20.55 15.50
CA LEU A 78 -4.70 -20.26 16.29
C LEU A 78 -5.91 -20.19 15.35
N LEU A 79 -6.94 -20.99 15.60
CA LEU A 79 -8.10 -21.12 14.72
C LEU A 79 -9.29 -20.24 15.13
N ALA A 80 -9.32 -19.74 16.36
CA ALA A 80 -10.44 -18.92 16.84
C ALA A 80 -10.17 -17.44 16.54
N SER A 81 -11.09 -16.78 15.84
CA SER A 81 -10.92 -15.38 15.39
C SER A 81 -10.73 -14.39 16.53
N LYS A 82 -11.27 -14.66 17.73
CA LYS A 82 -11.04 -13.89 18.97
C LYS A 82 -9.55 -13.80 19.37
N ASP A 83 -8.75 -14.79 18.98
CA ASP A 83 -7.33 -14.84 19.32
C ASP A 83 -6.55 -13.83 18.47
N TRP A 84 -7.00 -13.58 17.24
CA TRP A 84 -6.44 -12.62 16.28
C TRP A 84 -7.04 -11.22 16.41
N PHE A 85 -8.36 -11.12 16.56
CA PHE A 85 -9.11 -9.86 16.60
C PHE A 85 -8.96 -9.11 17.92
N LEU A 86 -8.95 -7.79 17.86
CA LEU A 86 -9.02 -6.91 19.02
C LEU A 86 -10.31 -7.14 19.81
N SER A 87 -10.22 -7.15 21.13
CA SER A 87 -11.39 -7.09 22.03
C SER A 87 -12.04 -5.70 22.04
N GLU A 88 -13.22 -5.55 22.66
CA GLU A 88 -13.82 -4.22 22.87
C GLU A 88 -12.91 -3.30 23.71
N ASP A 89 -12.19 -3.87 24.68
CA ASP A 89 -11.22 -3.14 25.51
C ASP A 89 -9.99 -2.71 24.71
N ASP A 90 -9.46 -3.58 23.84
CA ASP A 90 -8.35 -3.23 22.93
C ASP A 90 -8.74 -2.10 21.98
N ILE A 91 -9.94 -2.17 21.39
CA ILE A 91 -10.51 -1.12 20.52
C ILE A 91 -10.66 0.18 21.31
N THR A 92 -11.26 0.12 22.52
CA THR A 92 -11.47 1.28 23.38
C THR A 92 -10.14 1.93 23.81
N LYS A 93 -9.12 1.11 24.09
CA LYS A 93 -7.75 1.57 24.38
C LYS A 93 -7.11 2.26 23.17
N SER A 94 -7.24 1.69 21.96
CA SER A 94 -6.79 2.32 20.70
C SER A 94 -7.51 3.64 20.36
N ARG A 95 -8.61 3.94 21.05
CA ARG A 95 -9.41 5.17 20.94
C ARG A 95 -9.21 6.11 22.14
N GLY A 96 -8.12 5.97 22.89
CA GLY A 96 -7.83 6.80 24.06
C GLY A 96 -8.88 6.69 25.18
N GLY A 97 -9.53 5.53 25.30
CA GLY A 97 -10.62 5.28 26.24
C GLY A 97 -12.00 5.77 25.77
N ALA A 98 -12.21 6.02 24.48
CA ALA A 98 -13.55 6.31 23.92
C ALA A 98 -14.15 5.05 23.28
N ARG A 99 -15.39 4.70 23.66
CA ARG A 99 -16.11 3.54 23.07
C ARG A 99 -16.32 3.69 21.57
N ARG A 100 -16.65 2.57 20.89
CA ARG A 100 -16.89 2.48 19.45
C ARG A 100 -18.30 1.94 19.19
N ASP A 101 -19.31 2.79 19.36
CA ASP A 101 -20.70 2.33 19.47
C ASP A 101 -21.41 2.04 18.13
N ARG A 102 -20.80 2.41 16.99
CA ARG A 102 -21.41 2.33 15.64
C ARG A 102 -20.89 1.19 14.76
N LEU A 103 -19.78 0.56 15.14
CA LEU A 103 -19.19 -0.56 14.42
C LEU A 103 -19.19 -1.76 15.37
N ALA A 104 -19.44 -2.96 14.86
CA ALA A 104 -19.26 -4.18 15.64
C ALA A 104 -17.79 -4.30 16.12
N VAL A 105 -17.58 -5.07 17.19
CA VAL A 105 -16.22 -5.51 17.58
C VAL A 105 -15.67 -6.42 16.48
N ALA A 106 -16.47 -7.41 16.08
CA ALA A 106 -16.24 -8.26 14.93
C ALA A 106 -17.59 -8.79 14.42
N THR A 107 -17.59 -9.36 13.22
CA THR A 107 -18.76 -10.01 12.61
C THR A 107 -18.39 -11.39 12.08
N SER A 108 -19.37 -12.29 12.06
CA SER A 108 -19.24 -13.66 11.52
C SER A 108 -20.17 -13.85 10.32
N GLY A 109 -19.95 -14.93 9.57
CA GLY A 109 -20.84 -15.30 8.46
C GLY A 109 -20.59 -14.54 7.16
N ASN A 110 -19.45 -13.87 7.02
CA ASN A 110 -19.12 -13.05 5.87
C ASN A 110 -18.55 -13.88 4.72
N ARG A 111 -18.66 -13.33 3.51
CA ARG A 111 -17.86 -13.74 2.35
C ARG A 111 -16.88 -12.62 2.00
N VAL A 112 -15.59 -12.92 2.13
CA VAL A 112 -14.50 -12.07 1.65
C VAL A 112 -14.00 -12.66 0.33
N ASN A 113 -13.85 -11.82 -0.70
CA ASN A 113 -13.19 -12.17 -1.94
C ASN A 113 -12.02 -11.20 -2.16
N ILE A 114 -10.80 -11.70 -2.02
CA ILE A 114 -9.57 -10.93 -2.22
C ILE A 114 -9.22 -10.95 -3.71
N PHE A 115 -8.88 -9.79 -4.26
CA PHE A 115 -8.34 -9.61 -5.60
C PHE A 115 -6.83 -9.37 -5.49
N ALA A 116 -6.03 -10.33 -5.91
CA ALA A 116 -4.57 -10.22 -5.98
C ALA A 116 -4.07 -9.36 -7.17
N ASP A 117 -4.98 -8.87 -8.00
CA ASP A 117 -4.71 -7.91 -9.06
C ASP A 117 -5.85 -6.91 -9.20
N THR A 118 -5.55 -5.73 -9.72
CA THR A 118 -6.51 -4.62 -9.79
C THR A 118 -7.48 -4.77 -10.95
N SER A 119 -7.11 -5.46 -12.04
CA SER A 119 -8.00 -5.69 -13.18
C SER A 119 -9.26 -6.47 -12.79
N ALA A 120 -9.11 -7.50 -11.95
CA ALA A 120 -10.22 -8.28 -11.40
C ALA A 120 -11.09 -7.44 -10.44
N ALA A 121 -10.47 -6.60 -9.61
CA ALA A 121 -11.18 -5.69 -8.72
C ALA A 121 -12.01 -4.65 -9.51
N PHE A 122 -11.42 -4.00 -10.52
CA PHE A 122 -12.13 -3.03 -11.37
C PHE A 122 -13.27 -3.68 -12.17
N ALA A 123 -13.08 -4.87 -12.73
CA ALA A 123 -14.14 -5.61 -13.39
C ALA A 123 -15.31 -5.96 -12.45
N SER A 124 -15.02 -6.36 -11.20
CA SER A 124 -16.04 -6.63 -10.18
C SER A 124 -16.78 -5.35 -9.77
N MET A 125 -16.06 -4.24 -9.54
CA MET A 125 -16.67 -2.95 -9.21
C MET A 125 -17.60 -2.48 -10.33
N HIS A 126 -17.15 -2.51 -11.60
CA HIS A 126 -17.99 -2.15 -12.75
C HIS A 126 -19.29 -2.96 -12.82
N LYS A 127 -19.20 -4.27 -12.58
CA LYS A 127 -20.37 -5.17 -12.56
C LYS A 127 -21.36 -4.78 -11.47
N ASP A 128 -20.91 -4.59 -10.23
CA ASP A 128 -21.81 -4.24 -9.13
C ASP A 128 -22.39 -2.82 -9.26
N ILE A 129 -21.57 -1.83 -9.66
CA ILE A 129 -22.03 -0.44 -9.90
C ILE A 129 -23.12 -0.43 -10.98
N SER A 130 -22.95 -1.19 -12.06
CA SER A 130 -23.92 -1.30 -13.16
C SER A 130 -25.27 -1.90 -12.75
N MET A 131 -25.39 -2.49 -11.55
CA MET A 131 -26.63 -3.04 -10.99
C MET A 131 -27.09 -2.32 -9.71
N ALA A 132 -26.32 -1.35 -9.20
CA ALA A 132 -26.59 -0.73 -7.91
C ALA A 132 -27.73 0.28 -7.95
N THR A 133 -28.38 0.46 -6.79
CA THR A 133 -29.44 1.44 -6.51
C THR A 133 -28.98 2.54 -5.55
N ALA A 134 -27.99 2.27 -4.69
CA ALA A 134 -27.22 3.31 -4.00
C ALA A 134 -25.72 2.96 -3.95
N ALA A 135 -24.89 3.99 -3.94
CA ALA A 135 -23.44 3.93 -3.82
C ALA A 135 -22.93 4.96 -2.81
N TYR A 136 -21.99 4.55 -1.97
CA TYR A 136 -21.30 5.37 -1.00
C TYR A 136 -19.81 5.06 -1.10
N PHE A 137 -18.94 6.05 -1.30
CA PHE A 137 -17.53 5.75 -1.53
C PHE A 137 -16.57 6.77 -0.95
N SER A 138 -15.37 6.32 -0.64
CA SER A 138 -14.29 7.12 -0.10
C SER A 138 -13.01 6.90 -0.91
N GLY A 139 -12.18 7.92 -1.04
CA GLY A 139 -10.89 7.80 -1.75
C GLY A 139 -9.86 8.86 -1.36
N TRP A 140 -8.60 8.60 -1.72
CA TRP A 140 -7.52 9.58 -1.69
C TRP A 140 -7.47 10.38 -3.00
N THR A 141 -7.83 9.75 -4.12
CA THR A 141 -7.99 10.42 -5.41
C THR A 141 -9.11 9.75 -6.20
N LEU A 142 -9.57 10.40 -7.27
CA LEU A 142 -10.63 9.90 -8.14
C LEU A 142 -10.45 10.46 -9.54
N HIS A 143 -10.38 9.59 -10.55
CA HIS A 143 -10.22 9.96 -11.96
C HIS A 143 -11.19 9.18 -12.86
N ASP A 144 -11.30 9.59 -14.13
CA ASP A 144 -12.14 8.92 -15.13
C ASP A 144 -11.50 7.65 -15.74
N ILE A 145 -11.15 6.68 -14.89
CA ILE A 145 -10.47 5.43 -15.28
C ILE A 145 -11.40 4.47 -16.05
N PRO A 146 -10.97 3.84 -17.16
CA PRO A 146 -11.63 2.65 -17.74
C PRO A 146 -11.56 1.47 -16.77
N TYR A 147 -12.72 0.91 -16.40
CA TYR A 147 -12.78 -0.26 -15.51
C TYR A 147 -12.38 -1.57 -16.21
N ILE A 148 -12.75 -1.70 -17.48
CA ILE A 148 -12.61 -2.91 -18.29
C ILE A 148 -11.93 -2.60 -19.64
N PRO A 149 -10.74 -1.96 -19.65
CA PRO A 149 -10.03 -1.53 -20.86
C PRO A 149 -9.73 -2.67 -21.84
N GLN A 150 -9.61 -3.90 -21.34
CA GLN A 150 -9.40 -5.12 -22.11
C GLN A 150 -10.67 -5.63 -22.83
N ILE A 151 -11.85 -5.09 -22.50
CA ILE A 151 -13.16 -5.47 -23.08
C ILE A 151 -13.81 -4.27 -23.79
N ASP A 152 -14.00 -3.17 -23.07
CA ASP A 152 -14.54 -1.90 -23.59
C ASP A 152 -13.85 -0.73 -22.87
N PRO A 153 -12.81 -0.11 -23.47
CA PRO A 153 -12.11 1.03 -22.88
C PRO A 153 -12.96 2.30 -22.79
N SER A 154 -14.16 2.33 -23.40
CA SER A 154 -15.09 3.43 -23.20
C SER A 154 -15.85 3.33 -21.88
N MET A 155 -15.86 2.18 -21.19
CA MET A 155 -16.52 2.00 -19.89
C MET A 155 -15.67 2.57 -18.74
N THR A 156 -15.54 3.88 -18.76
CA THR A 156 -14.87 4.67 -17.72
C THR A 156 -15.70 4.82 -16.46
N PHE A 157 -15.15 5.44 -15.42
CA PHE A 157 -15.89 5.89 -14.24
C PHE A 157 -17.12 6.71 -14.65
N LYS A 158 -16.92 7.82 -15.38
CA LYS A 158 -18.00 8.72 -15.78
C LYS A 158 -19.06 7.98 -16.59
N LYS A 159 -18.68 7.12 -17.55
CA LYS A 159 -19.65 6.36 -18.36
C LYS A 159 -20.41 5.31 -17.55
N THR A 160 -19.73 4.54 -16.72
CA THR A 160 -20.35 3.49 -15.88
C THR A 160 -21.33 4.09 -14.89
N TRP A 161 -20.92 5.14 -14.17
CA TRP A 161 -21.75 5.78 -13.15
C TRP A 161 -22.89 6.59 -13.78
N ALA A 162 -22.66 7.34 -14.87
CA ALA A 162 -23.75 8.03 -15.58
C ALA A 162 -24.81 7.05 -16.09
N LYS A 163 -24.39 5.90 -16.61
CA LYS A 163 -25.32 4.84 -17.04
C LYS A 163 -26.14 4.33 -15.85
N ALA A 164 -25.51 3.94 -14.74
CA ALA A 164 -26.22 3.45 -13.56
C ALA A 164 -27.17 4.50 -12.93
N ILE A 165 -26.79 5.78 -12.91
CA ILE A 165 -27.64 6.89 -12.47
C ILE A 165 -28.86 7.04 -13.39
N ALA A 166 -28.66 6.95 -14.71
CA ALA A 166 -29.74 7.06 -15.69
C ALA A 166 -30.68 5.84 -15.70
N THR A 167 -30.15 4.61 -15.66
CA THR A 167 -30.94 3.37 -15.82
C THR A 167 -31.49 2.81 -14.52
N ASN A 168 -30.74 2.90 -13.42
CA ASN A 168 -31.08 2.26 -12.15
C ASN A 168 -31.54 3.27 -11.08
N ASN A 169 -31.57 4.57 -11.41
CA ASN A 169 -31.75 5.67 -10.46
C ASN A 169 -30.73 5.59 -9.30
N LEU A 170 -29.46 5.29 -9.61
CA LEU A 170 -28.38 5.18 -8.62
C LEU A 170 -28.22 6.48 -7.81
N HIS A 171 -28.42 6.41 -6.49
CA HIS A 171 -28.06 7.50 -5.57
C HIS A 171 -26.58 7.36 -5.21
N ALA A 172 -25.78 8.42 -5.33
CA ALA A 172 -24.32 8.34 -5.22
C ALA A 172 -23.74 9.43 -4.32
N HIS A 173 -23.01 9.03 -3.27
CA HIS A 173 -22.41 9.93 -2.29
C HIS A 173 -20.92 9.62 -2.12
N GLY A 174 -20.05 10.59 -2.41
CA GLY A 174 -18.59 10.41 -2.39
C GLY A 174 -17.87 11.34 -1.42
N LEU A 175 -16.81 10.83 -0.78
CA LEU A 175 -15.84 11.58 0.02
C LEU A 175 -14.43 11.31 -0.51
N VAL A 176 -13.92 12.20 -1.36
CA VAL A 176 -12.54 12.10 -1.90
C VAL A 176 -11.69 13.17 -1.22
N TRP A 177 -10.45 12.85 -0.85
CA TRP A 177 -9.53 13.86 -0.32
C TRP A 177 -9.40 15.02 -1.32
N GLU A 178 -9.38 16.27 -0.86
CA GLU A 178 -9.17 17.47 -1.71
C GLU A 178 -7.91 17.35 -2.58
N ASN A 179 -6.92 16.58 -2.11
CA ASN A 179 -5.74 16.13 -2.84
C ASN A 179 -5.01 17.24 -3.61
N LEU A 180 -4.22 18.02 -2.86
CA LEU A 180 -3.38 19.08 -3.41
C LEU A 180 -2.33 18.59 -4.43
N VAL A 181 -2.03 17.29 -4.48
CA VAL A 181 -1.09 16.69 -5.45
C VAL A 181 -1.77 16.43 -6.79
N GLU A 182 -3.03 16.00 -6.79
CA GLU A 182 -3.82 15.67 -7.99
C GLU A 182 -5.04 16.60 -8.20
N LEU A 183 -5.00 17.80 -7.60
CA LEU A 183 -6.13 18.71 -7.44
C LEU A 183 -6.93 18.93 -8.73
N GLY A 184 -6.24 19.12 -9.86
CA GLY A 184 -6.89 19.30 -11.16
C GLY A 184 -7.81 18.15 -11.58
N LYS A 185 -7.41 16.90 -11.30
CA LYS A 185 -8.14 15.70 -11.68
C LYS A 185 -9.28 15.41 -10.69
N VAL A 186 -9.05 15.60 -9.40
CA VAL A 186 -10.11 15.52 -8.37
C VAL A 186 -11.18 16.60 -8.58
N THR A 187 -10.77 17.82 -8.92
CA THR A 187 -11.68 18.95 -9.22
C THR A 187 -12.56 18.66 -10.44
N ASP A 188 -12.04 18.02 -11.50
CA ASP A 188 -12.84 17.58 -12.65
C ASP A 188 -13.93 16.57 -12.24
N MET A 189 -13.59 15.58 -11.42
CA MET A 189 -14.58 14.59 -10.94
C MET A 189 -15.61 15.21 -9.97
N PHE A 190 -15.16 16.07 -9.05
CA PHE A 190 -16.00 16.84 -8.14
C PHE A 190 -16.99 17.74 -8.87
N SER A 191 -16.52 18.43 -9.91
CA SER A 191 -17.35 19.23 -10.80
C SER A 191 -18.36 18.37 -11.54
N TRP A 192 -17.88 17.33 -12.23
CA TRP A 192 -18.71 16.44 -13.04
C TRP A 192 -19.84 15.80 -12.24
N MET A 193 -19.57 15.25 -11.04
CA MET A 193 -20.60 14.62 -10.21
C MET A 193 -21.65 15.62 -9.71
N ASN A 194 -21.25 16.84 -9.36
CA ASN A 194 -22.17 17.82 -8.79
C ASN A 194 -23.00 18.59 -9.84
N THR A 195 -22.56 18.64 -11.11
CA THR A 195 -23.30 19.30 -12.20
C THR A 195 -24.11 18.35 -13.09
N LEU A 196 -24.29 17.08 -12.72
CA LEU A 196 -25.16 16.18 -13.47
C LEU A 196 -26.63 16.68 -13.42
N ASN A 197 -27.25 16.82 -14.59
CA ASN A 197 -28.51 17.57 -14.78
C ASN A 197 -29.75 16.69 -15.09
N ASN A 198 -29.64 15.38 -14.95
CA ASN A 198 -30.77 14.44 -15.12
C ASN A 198 -31.68 14.48 -13.85
N SER A 199 -32.98 14.18 -14.00
CA SER A 199 -33.94 14.10 -12.87
C SER A 199 -33.50 13.16 -11.76
N ASN A 200 -32.75 12.10 -12.09
CA ASN A 200 -32.22 11.10 -11.15
C ASN A 200 -31.00 11.62 -10.35
N CYS A 201 -30.37 12.71 -10.78
CA CYS A 201 -29.14 13.24 -10.16
C CYS A 201 -29.34 14.03 -8.87
N LYS A 202 -30.60 14.21 -8.42
CA LYS A 202 -30.91 14.93 -7.16
C LYS A 202 -30.24 14.31 -5.93
N ASN A 203 -29.99 13.01 -5.95
CA ASN A 203 -29.29 12.27 -4.90
C ASN A 203 -27.86 11.87 -5.32
N VAL A 204 -27.21 12.72 -6.12
CA VAL A 204 -25.79 12.58 -6.49
C VAL A 204 -25.00 13.77 -5.93
N GLN A 205 -23.95 13.45 -5.19
CA GLN A 205 -23.02 14.42 -4.63
C GLN A 205 -21.65 13.79 -4.39
N LEU A 206 -20.61 14.53 -4.74
CA LEU A 206 -19.24 14.28 -4.29
C LEU A 206 -18.84 15.48 -3.44
N MET A 207 -18.24 15.24 -2.27
CA MET A 207 -17.57 16.29 -1.49
C MET A 207 -16.07 16.05 -1.55
N THR A 208 -15.30 17.13 -1.67
CA THR A 208 -13.87 17.08 -1.40
C THR A 208 -13.62 17.26 0.08
N ASP A 209 -12.77 16.43 0.66
CA ASP A 209 -12.62 16.32 2.10
C ASP A 209 -11.23 16.76 2.55
N ASP A 210 -11.19 17.84 3.32
CA ASP A 210 -9.97 18.49 3.84
C ASP A 210 -9.84 18.32 5.37
N ARG A 211 -10.65 17.43 5.99
CA ARG A 211 -10.74 17.30 7.46
C ARG A 211 -9.57 16.50 8.02
N ILE A 212 -8.38 17.09 7.94
CA ILE A 212 -7.07 16.54 8.33
C ILE A 212 -6.39 17.44 9.38
N ASN A 213 -5.39 16.92 10.09
CA ASN A 213 -4.69 17.65 11.17
C ASN A 213 -3.54 18.55 10.69
N LYS A 214 -3.01 18.32 9.49
CA LYS A 214 -1.79 18.95 8.94
C LYS A 214 -1.86 18.95 7.41
N PRO A 215 -1.23 19.92 6.72
CA PRO A 215 -1.15 19.93 5.25
C PRO A 215 -0.46 18.70 4.62
N THR A 216 0.36 17.98 5.41
CA THR A 216 1.04 16.75 4.98
C THR A 216 0.27 15.47 5.29
N GLY A 217 -0.92 15.56 5.92
CA GLY A 217 -1.81 14.42 6.12
C GLY A 217 -2.75 14.24 4.94
N SER A 218 -3.46 13.11 4.90
CA SER A 218 -4.47 12.87 3.86
C SER A 218 -5.73 12.22 4.45
N HIS A 219 -6.79 12.20 3.65
CA HIS A 219 -7.84 11.20 3.83
C HIS A 219 -7.50 10.01 2.92
N HIS A 220 -6.86 8.97 3.48
CA HIS A 220 -6.30 7.88 2.65
C HIS A 220 -7.27 6.73 2.36
N GLN A 221 -8.40 6.63 3.06
CA GLN A 221 -9.30 5.47 3.04
C GLN A 221 -9.95 5.28 1.65
N LYS A 222 -9.69 4.13 1.01
CA LYS A 222 -10.39 3.70 -0.22
C LYS A 222 -11.48 2.70 0.13
N SER A 223 -12.74 3.07 -0.11
CA SER A 223 -13.88 2.18 0.10
C SER A 223 -15.02 2.45 -0.89
N LEU A 224 -15.79 1.42 -1.23
CA LEU A 224 -16.99 1.54 -2.07
C LEU A 224 -18.07 0.59 -1.54
N ILE A 225 -19.16 1.14 -1.03
CA ILE A 225 -20.34 0.42 -0.56
C ILE A 225 -21.43 0.55 -1.63
N LEU A 226 -22.04 -0.57 -2.02
CA LEU A 226 -23.09 -0.64 -3.03
C LEU A 226 -24.29 -1.40 -2.47
N THR A 227 -25.49 -0.86 -2.66
CA THR A 227 -26.75 -1.56 -2.36
C THR A 227 -27.53 -1.84 -3.63
N ARG A 228 -28.13 -3.03 -3.70
CA ARG A 228 -29.06 -3.44 -4.77
C ARG A 228 -30.29 -4.05 -4.11
N HIS A 229 -31.36 -3.28 -4.03
CA HIS A 229 -32.52 -3.61 -3.19
C HIS A 229 -32.10 -3.87 -1.74
N ALA A 230 -32.24 -5.11 -1.25
CA ALA A 230 -31.85 -5.52 0.09
C ALA A 230 -30.42 -6.07 0.19
N ASP A 231 -29.74 -6.35 -0.94
CA ASP A 231 -28.36 -6.81 -0.94
C ASP A 231 -27.42 -5.64 -0.71
N MET A 232 -26.36 -5.83 0.07
CA MET A 232 -25.30 -4.84 0.26
C MET A 232 -23.92 -5.49 0.18
N VAL A 233 -23.03 -4.87 -0.59
CA VAL A 233 -21.64 -5.29 -0.74
C VAL A 233 -20.71 -4.12 -0.52
N SER A 234 -19.47 -4.39 -0.14
CA SER A 234 -18.48 -3.34 0.10
C SER A 234 -17.13 -3.74 -0.47
N TYR A 235 -16.34 -2.77 -0.89
CA TYR A 235 -14.97 -2.92 -1.33
C TYR A 235 -14.06 -2.10 -0.42
N VAL A 236 -12.91 -2.67 -0.02
CA VAL A 236 -11.89 -2.05 0.84
C VAL A 236 -10.49 -2.55 0.47
N GLY A 237 -9.45 -1.72 0.63
CA GLY A 237 -8.05 -2.06 0.35
C GLY A 237 -7.27 -0.85 -0.19
N GLY A 238 -6.18 -1.07 -0.93
CA GLY A 238 -5.33 0.01 -1.44
C GLY A 238 -5.84 0.72 -2.71
N LEU A 239 -6.79 0.12 -3.43
CA LEU A 239 -7.20 0.57 -4.76
C LEU A 239 -8.07 1.85 -4.79
N ASP A 240 -7.48 2.98 -5.20
CA ASP A 240 -8.24 4.17 -5.64
C ASP A 240 -8.82 3.96 -7.05
N GLN A 241 -9.96 4.61 -7.35
CA GLN A 241 -10.55 4.60 -8.69
C GLN A 241 -9.88 5.66 -9.59
N SER A 242 -8.66 5.34 -10.03
CA SER A 242 -7.69 6.31 -10.53
C SER A 242 -6.87 5.82 -11.74
N LEU A 243 -6.64 6.72 -12.72
CA LEU A 243 -6.09 6.47 -14.07
C LEU A 243 -4.79 5.66 -14.22
N ASP A 244 -4.03 5.36 -13.18
CA ASP A 244 -2.79 4.57 -13.24
C ASP A 244 -2.87 3.22 -12.49
N ARG A 245 -4.00 2.93 -11.84
CA ARG A 245 -4.19 1.79 -10.94
C ARG A 245 -4.54 0.46 -11.64
N TRP A 246 -5.09 0.45 -12.85
CA TRP A 246 -5.52 -0.80 -13.52
C TRP A 246 -4.34 -1.58 -14.12
N ASP A 247 -4.14 -2.82 -13.69
CA ASP A 247 -3.13 -3.74 -14.20
C ASP A 247 -3.52 -5.19 -13.90
N THR A 248 -2.90 -6.15 -14.58
CA THR A 248 -3.12 -7.58 -14.35
C THR A 248 -2.02 -8.18 -13.47
N LYS A 249 -2.27 -9.37 -12.91
CA LYS A 249 -1.28 -10.19 -12.19
C LYS A 249 -0.02 -10.60 -12.99
N TYR A 250 0.18 -10.09 -14.20
CA TYR A 250 1.35 -10.37 -15.03
C TYR A 250 2.24 -9.14 -15.23
N HIS A 251 1.71 -7.93 -14.95
CA HIS A 251 2.41 -6.64 -15.06
C HIS A 251 3.12 -6.46 -16.42
N ASN A 252 2.43 -6.85 -17.50
CA ASN A 252 2.89 -6.79 -18.88
C ASN A 252 1.91 -6.02 -19.80
N GLU A 253 0.89 -5.37 -19.22
CA GLU A 253 -0.19 -4.70 -19.96
C GLU A 253 0.12 -3.23 -20.32
N THR A 254 1.38 -2.82 -20.27
CA THR A 254 1.82 -1.44 -20.56
C THR A 254 1.28 -0.88 -21.88
N ALA A 255 1.23 -1.71 -22.93
CA ALA A 255 0.68 -1.32 -24.23
C ALA A 255 -0.86 -1.20 -24.23
N LEU A 256 -1.57 -1.95 -23.38
CA LEU A 256 -3.01 -1.81 -23.16
C LEU A 256 -3.31 -0.56 -22.34
N ARG A 257 -2.57 -0.35 -21.25
CA ARG A 257 -2.67 0.83 -20.38
C ARG A 257 -2.58 2.11 -21.21
N LYS A 258 -1.48 2.28 -21.96
CA LYS A 258 -1.22 3.47 -22.80
C LYS A 258 -2.29 3.68 -23.89
N ARG A 259 -2.68 2.65 -24.64
CA ARG A 259 -3.67 2.78 -25.74
C ARG A 259 -5.11 3.03 -25.26
N THR A 260 -5.41 2.82 -23.98
CA THR A 260 -6.74 3.00 -23.39
C THR A 260 -6.82 4.20 -22.44
N GLY A 261 -5.77 5.04 -22.40
CA GLY A 261 -5.75 6.26 -21.59
C GLY A 261 -5.34 6.07 -20.13
N ILE A 262 -4.98 4.84 -19.71
CA ILE A 262 -4.39 4.55 -18.39
C ILE A 262 -2.93 5.01 -18.43
N ASN A 263 -2.74 6.31 -18.23
CA ASN A 263 -1.45 6.99 -18.33
C ASN A 263 -0.97 7.39 -16.92
N GLY A 264 0.06 6.69 -16.44
CA GLY A 264 0.76 7.00 -15.19
C GLY A 264 2.28 7.05 -15.40
N ALA A 265 3.03 7.37 -14.36
CA ALA A 265 4.49 7.33 -14.39
C ALA A 265 5.05 5.89 -14.47
N ASN A 266 4.25 4.92 -14.02
CA ASN A 266 4.63 3.52 -13.89
C ASN A 266 3.94 2.67 -14.98
N ASP A 267 4.68 1.73 -15.54
CA ASP A 267 4.25 0.86 -16.63
C ASP A 267 3.39 -0.33 -16.16
N GLY A 268 3.34 -0.57 -14.84
CA GLY A 268 2.45 -1.51 -14.15
C GLY A 268 2.18 -1.10 -12.68
N TRP A 269 1.23 -1.77 -12.03
CA TRP A 269 0.74 -1.46 -10.68
C TRP A 269 0.38 -2.72 -9.89
N VAL A 270 0.99 -2.91 -8.71
CA VAL A 270 0.62 -3.95 -7.74
C VAL A 270 -0.21 -3.33 -6.63
N ASP A 271 -1.41 -3.85 -6.43
CA ASP A 271 -2.32 -3.48 -5.34
C ASP A 271 -3.27 -4.63 -5.04
N VAL A 272 -3.82 -4.64 -3.83
CA VAL A 272 -4.79 -5.65 -3.38
C VAL A 272 -6.05 -4.97 -2.85
N HIS A 273 -7.19 -5.56 -3.21
CA HIS A 273 -8.50 -5.10 -2.80
C HIS A 273 -9.37 -6.27 -2.39
N ALA A 274 -10.34 -6.06 -1.51
CA ALA A 274 -11.25 -7.08 -1.03
C ALA A 274 -12.71 -6.66 -1.23
N ARG A 275 -13.53 -7.56 -1.78
CA ARG A 275 -14.99 -7.44 -1.81
C ARG A 275 -15.58 -8.22 -0.64
N LEU A 276 -16.39 -7.53 0.16
CA LEU A 276 -17.12 -8.04 1.32
C LEU A 276 -18.60 -8.21 0.97
N HIS A 277 -19.20 -9.30 1.46
CA HIS A 277 -20.63 -9.53 1.50
C HIS A 277 -20.98 -10.16 2.85
N GLY A 278 -22.11 -9.75 3.45
CA GLY A 278 -22.50 -10.15 4.81
C GLY A 278 -22.38 -9.00 5.82
N PRO A 279 -22.46 -9.28 7.14
CA PRO A 279 -22.63 -8.25 8.16
C PRO A 279 -21.54 -7.17 8.22
N ALA A 280 -20.28 -7.47 7.90
CA ALA A 280 -19.16 -6.52 7.88
C ALA A 280 -19.38 -5.31 6.96
N THR A 281 -20.23 -5.45 5.93
CA THR A 281 -20.59 -4.34 5.02
C THR A 281 -21.27 -3.19 5.76
N LYS A 282 -21.97 -3.47 6.88
CA LYS A 282 -22.58 -2.44 7.73
C LYS A 282 -21.54 -1.58 8.43
N ASP A 283 -20.44 -2.18 8.89
CA ASP A 283 -19.35 -1.46 9.56
C ASP A 283 -18.59 -0.54 8.58
N VAL A 284 -18.37 -1.00 7.35
CA VAL A 284 -17.77 -0.18 6.28
C VAL A 284 -18.69 0.98 5.91
N LEU A 285 -20.01 0.75 5.80
CA LEU A 285 -20.99 1.82 5.59
C LEU A 285 -21.00 2.81 6.76
N HIS A 286 -21.00 2.34 8.00
CA HIS A 286 -20.95 3.22 9.18
C HIS A 286 -19.69 4.09 9.20
N ASN A 287 -18.54 3.56 8.77
CA ASN A 287 -17.31 4.33 8.65
C ASN A 287 -17.42 5.49 7.64
N PHE A 288 -18.09 5.27 6.50
CA PHE A 288 -18.43 6.35 5.56
C PHE A 288 -19.43 7.34 6.16
N LEU A 289 -20.53 6.84 6.74
CA LEU A 289 -21.62 7.66 7.30
C LEU A 289 -21.18 8.50 8.50
N ASP A 290 -20.18 8.05 9.27
CA ASP A 290 -19.53 8.81 10.33
C ASP A 290 -18.94 10.12 9.80
N ARG A 291 -18.22 10.07 8.67
CA ARG A 291 -17.61 11.25 8.04
C ARG A 291 -18.64 12.05 7.22
N TRP A 292 -19.60 11.40 6.55
CA TRP A 292 -20.62 12.09 5.75
C TRP A 292 -21.57 12.94 6.60
N ASN A 293 -22.02 12.40 7.74
CA ASN A 293 -23.00 13.05 8.62
C ASN A 293 -22.36 13.86 9.77
N ASP A 294 -21.04 14.08 9.75
CA ASP A 294 -20.38 14.88 10.77
C ASP A 294 -20.91 16.33 10.70
N PRO A 295 -21.39 16.94 11.80
CA PRO A 295 -21.76 18.36 11.82
C PRO A 295 -20.60 19.31 11.49
N VAL A 296 -19.34 18.83 11.52
CA VAL A 296 -18.20 19.53 10.95
C VAL A 296 -17.98 19.08 9.51
N TYR A 297 -18.52 19.85 8.57
CA TYR A 297 -18.34 19.63 7.13
C TYR A 297 -16.90 19.98 6.68
N PRO A 298 -16.46 19.49 5.50
CA PRO A 298 -15.24 19.98 4.87
C PRO A 298 -15.25 21.50 4.65
N GLY A 299 -14.05 22.07 4.50
CA GLY A 299 -13.84 23.45 4.12
C GLY A 299 -14.28 23.76 2.68
N LYS A 300 -14.00 24.99 2.26
CA LYS A 300 -14.29 25.42 0.88
C LYS A 300 -13.40 24.65 -0.10
N PRO A 301 -13.96 24.05 -1.17
CA PRO A 301 -13.18 23.36 -2.19
C PRO A 301 -12.27 24.34 -2.93
N TYR A 302 -11.13 23.89 -3.42
CA TYR A 302 -10.25 24.76 -4.20
C TYR A 302 -10.76 24.95 -5.64
N GLY A 303 -10.61 26.18 -6.13
CA GLY A 303 -11.02 26.61 -7.46
C GLY A 303 -10.01 27.58 -8.07
N TRP A 304 -10.48 28.46 -8.95
CA TRP A 304 -9.67 29.55 -9.47
C TRP A 304 -9.20 30.47 -8.32
N PRO A 305 -7.90 30.84 -8.22
CA PRO A 305 -6.85 30.74 -9.24
C PRO A 305 -6.00 29.45 -9.23
N LEU A 306 -6.17 28.55 -8.26
CA LEU A 306 -5.33 27.34 -8.11
C LEU A 306 -5.61 26.30 -9.19
N VAL A 307 -6.89 26.14 -9.57
CA VAL A 307 -7.34 25.20 -10.60
C VAL A 307 -8.40 25.84 -11.50
N LYS A 308 -8.31 25.58 -12.80
CA LYS A 308 -9.37 25.92 -13.77
C LYS A 308 -10.32 24.73 -13.91
N SER A 309 -11.49 24.80 -13.27
CA SER A 309 -12.57 23.83 -13.51
C SER A 309 -13.34 24.17 -14.80
N PRO A 310 -13.90 23.19 -15.52
CA PRO A 310 -14.84 23.42 -16.64
C PRO A 310 -16.10 24.20 -16.25
N VAL A 311 -16.45 24.23 -14.97
CA VAL A 311 -17.62 24.93 -14.41
C VAL A 311 -17.19 25.78 -13.21
N LYS A 312 -18.04 26.73 -12.79
CA LYS A 312 -17.79 27.44 -11.54
C LYS A 312 -18.00 26.47 -10.37
N ILE A 313 -16.96 26.31 -9.54
CA ILE A 313 -17.05 25.58 -8.27
C ILE A 313 -17.96 26.32 -7.30
N ASP A 314 -18.78 25.56 -6.56
CA ASP A 314 -19.70 26.06 -5.53
C ASP A 314 -19.29 25.54 -4.15
N ASP A 315 -19.09 26.45 -3.19
CA ASP A 315 -18.78 26.13 -1.80
C ASP A 315 -19.84 25.21 -1.17
N ALA A 316 -21.10 25.33 -1.60
CA ALA A 316 -22.21 24.52 -1.09
C ALA A 316 -22.09 23.02 -1.43
N TRP A 317 -21.25 22.64 -2.40
CA TRP A 317 -21.05 21.23 -2.74
C TRP A 317 -20.29 20.45 -1.66
N ASN A 318 -19.56 21.12 -0.76
CA ASN A 318 -18.94 20.51 0.42
C ASN A 318 -19.85 20.50 1.66
N VAL A 319 -21.13 20.82 1.51
CA VAL A 319 -22.16 20.62 2.53
C VAL A 319 -23.10 19.51 2.07
N PRO A 320 -23.38 18.45 2.88
CA PRO A 320 -24.30 17.39 2.49
C PRO A 320 -25.67 17.94 2.07
N LYS A 321 -26.06 17.76 0.80
CA LYS A 321 -27.40 18.11 0.27
C LYS A 321 -28.50 17.38 1.05
N LYS A 322 -28.17 16.21 1.59
CA LYS A 322 -29.01 15.39 2.45
C LYS A 322 -28.16 14.69 3.51
N THR A 323 -28.61 14.72 4.75
CA THR A 323 -28.13 13.78 5.77
C THR A 323 -28.58 12.35 5.42
N LEU A 324 -27.75 11.37 5.77
CA LEU A 324 -27.97 9.96 5.52
C LEU A 324 -28.04 9.21 6.86
N PRO A 325 -29.20 9.22 7.56
CA PRO A 325 -29.35 8.47 8.80
C PRO A 325 -29.04 6.98 8.55
N PRO A 326 -28.16 6.34 9.35
CA PRO A 326 -27.86 4.93 9.16
C PRO A 326 -29.11 4.04 9.20
N THR A 327 -30.10 4.39 10.03
CA THR A 327 -31.41 3.72 10.12
C THR A 327 -32.14 3.64 8.78
N ASP A 328 -32.10 4.71 7.98
CA ASP A 328 -32.85 4.81 6.71
C ASP A 328 -32.31 3.86 5.64
N ILE A 329 -31.01 3.59 5.70
CA ILE A 329 -30.30 2.68 4.79
C ILE A 329 -30.32 1.26 5.35
N LEU A 330 -29.95 1.09 6.61
CA LEU A 330 -29.78 -0.22 7.27
C LEU A 330 -31.09 -0.97 7.51
N SER A 331 -32.23 -0.27 7.60
CA SER A 331 -33.56 -0.90 7.63
C SER A 331 -33.94 -1.59 6.31
N ARG A 332 -33.29 -1.22 5.20
CA ARG A 332 -33.61 -1.73 3.86
C ARG A 332 -32.70 -2.87 3.42
N VAL A 333 -31.52 -3.03 4.05
CA VAL A 333 -30.52 -4.04 3.68
C VAL A 333 -30.48 -5.23 4.64
N ARG A 334 -30.38 -6.43 4.08
CA ARG A 334 -30.20 -7.68 4.81
C ARG A 334 -28.71 -7.92 5.00
N ALA A 335 -28.26 -7.87 6.25
CA ALA A 335 -26.96 -8.44 6.64
C ALA A 335 -27.14 -9.94 6.88
N ASP A 336 -27.26 -10.70 5.79
CA ASP A 336 -27.34 -12.15 5.86
C ASP A 336 -25.98 -12.72 6.33
N ALA A 337 -26.01 -13.41 7.47
CA ALA A 337 -24.84 -14.06 8.08
C ALA A 337 -24.65 -15.52 7.61
N SER A 338 -25.39 -15.97 6.60
CA SER A 338 -25.20 -17.29 5.95
C SER A 338 -24.41 -17.21 4.64
N VAL A 339 -24.03 -16.01 4.18
CA VAL A 339 -23.44 -15.79 2.85
C VAL A 339 -22.01 -16.34 2.71
N GLY A 340 -21.32 -16.60 3.82
CA GLY A 340 -19.99 -17.21 3.84
C GLY A 340 -19.54 -17.61 5.25
N THR A 341 -18.28 -18.02 5.38
CA THR A 341 -17.70 -18.61 6.59
C THR A 341 -16.64 -17.73 7.26
N HIS A 342 -16.44 -16.50 6.79
CA HIS A 342 -15.36 -15.63 7.27
C HIS A 342 -15.83 -14.78 8.45
N ASP A 343 -14.99 -14.75 9.48
CA ASP A 343 -15.05 -13.71 10.49
C ASP A 343 -14.29 -12.47 10.00
N VAL A 344 -14.82 -11.27 10.28
CA VAL A 344 -14.25 -10.00 9.83
C VAL A 344 -14.38 -8.96 10.94
N GLN A 345 -13.26 -8.30 11.25
CA GLN A 345 -13.20 -7.13 12.13
C GLN A 345 -12.78 -5.90 11.31
N ILE A 346 -13.62 -4.87 11.27
CA ILE A 346 -13.26 -3.59 10.65
C ILE A 346 -12.44 -2.75 11.64
N LEU A 347 -11.28 -2.29 11.17
CA LEU A 347 -10.33 -1.44 11.88
C LEU A 347 -10.16 -0.12 11.09
N ARG A 348 -9.76 0.95 11.75
CA ARG A 348 -9.59 2.27 11.14
C ARG A 348 -8.58 3.14 11.87
N THR A 349 -8.06 4.14 11.18
CA THR A 349 -7.18 5.17 11.75
C THR A 349 -7.82 6.55 11.63
N TYR A 350 -7.85 7.30 12.74
CA TYR A 350 -8.22 8.71 12.80
C TYR A 350 -7.29 9.46 13.75
N SER A 351 -6.71 10.56 13.29
CA SER A 351 -5.76 11.33 14.10
C SER A 351 -6.38 11.89 15.38
N CYS A 352 -5.80 11.55 16.53
CA CYS A 352 -6.14 12.12 17.84
C CYS A 352 -5.85 13.64 17.96
N LYS A 353 -5.08 14.20 17.01
CA LYS A 353 -4.73 15.62 16.96
C LYS A 353 -5.81 16.45 16.27
N TYR A 354 -6.51 15.91 15.27
CA TYR A 354 -7.63 16.60 14.64
C TYR A 354 -8.83 16.66 15.61
N LYS A 355 -9.46 17.84 15.73
CA LYS A 355 -10.53 18.09 16.71
C LYS A 355 -11.93 18.21 16.11
N GLY A 356 -12.08 18.00 14.80
CA GLY A 356 -13.39 17.99 14.13
C GLY A 356 -14.20 16.70 14.38
N TYR A 357 -13.52 15.55 14.52
CA TYR A 357 -14.13 14.20 14.67
C TYR A 357 -14.93 13.94 15.97
N LYS A 358 -15.47 14.98 16.63
CA LYS A 358 -16.15 14.89 17.93
C LYS A 358 -17.32 13.90 17.93
N SER A 359 -17.98 13.75 16.78
CA SER A 359 -19.20 12.96 16.58
C SER A 359 -18.96 11.44 16.44
N PHE A 360 -17.74 10.99 16.13
CA PHE A 360 -17.44 9.55 15.90
C PHE A 360 -16.06 9.06 16.37
N ALA A 361 -15.04 9.93 16.40
CA ALA A 361 -13.69 9.62 16.88
C ALA A 361 -13.11 10.80 17.70
N PRO A 362 -13.75 11.20 18.82
CA PRO A 362 -13.41 12.43 19.57
C PRO A 362 -11.99 12.44 20.16
N LYS A 363 -11.36 11.26 20.27
CA LYS A 363 -9.98 11.06 20.73
C LYS A 363 -9.08 10.42 19.66
N GLY A 364 -9.56 10.29 18.42
CA GLY A 364 -8.93 9.48 17.37
C GLY A 364 -9.22 7.98 17.52
N GLU A 365 -8.61 7.19 16.64
CA GLU A 365 -8.58 5.72 16.67
C GLU A 365 -7.27 5.26 15.99
N THR A 366 -6.58 4.27 16.57
CA THR A 366 -5.40 3.62 15.96
C THR A 366 -5.56 2.09 15.95
N SER A 367 -6.79 1.63 15.67
CA SER A 367 -7.15 0.22 15.80
C SER A 367 -6.47 -0.67 14.76
N ILE A 368 -6.10 -0.12 13.59
CA ILE A 368 -5.27 -0.82 12.59
C ILE A 368 -3.90 -1.22 13.18
N PHE A 369 -3.16 -0.25 13.74
CA PHE A 369 -1.85 -0.47 14.36
C PHE A 369 -1.93 -1.47 15.53
N ALA A 370 -2.94 -1.35 16.39
CA ALA A 370 -3.17 -2.32 17.46
C ALA A 370 -3.44 -3.74 16.91
N GLY A 371 -4.17 -3.84 15.77
CA GLY A 371 -4.41 -5.09 15.05
C GLY A 371 -3.11 -5.75 14.56
N ARG A 372 -2.21 -4.99 13.92
CA ARG A 372 -0.88 -5.47 13.50
C ARG A 372 -0.06 -6.04 14.65
N ILE A 373 0.09 -5.24 15.72
CA ILE A 373 0.80 -5.66 16.94
C ILE A 373 0.28 -7.02 17.44
N LYS A 374 -1.06 -7.23 17.42
CA LYS A 374 -1.68 -8.50 17.84
C LYS A 374 -1.46 -9.63 16.82
N ALA A 375 -1.52 -9.36 15.52
CA ALA A 375 -1.25 -10.34 14.47
C ALA A 375 0.20 -10.86 14.53
N ILE A 376 1.19 -9.96 14.60
CA ILE A 376 2.62 -10.31 14.71
C ILE A 376 2.89 -11.18 15.93
N ARG A 377 2.37 -10.79 17.11
CA ARG A 377 2.51 -11.57 18.35
C ARG A 377 1.92 -12.97 18.28
N ASN A 378 0.89 -13.17 17.45
CA ASN A 378 0.19 -14.42 17.31
C ASN A 378 0.75 -15.33 16.21
N ALA A 379 1.53 -14.80 15.25
CA ALA A 379 2.15 -15.56 14.18
C ALA A 379 2.89 -16.80 14.70
N LYS A 380 2.69 -17.94 14.02
CA LYS A 380 3.22 -19.25 14.44
C LYS A 380 4.32 -19.81 13.53
N ASN A 381 4.24 -19.51 12.23
CA ASN A 381 5.07 -20.15 11.20
C ASN A 381 5.85 -19.13 10.37
N TYR A 382 5.16 -18.17 9.74
CA TYR A 382 5.79 -17.10 8.98
C TYR A 382 4.94 -15.82 9.05
N ILE A 383 5.53 -14.73 8.57
CA ILE A 383 4.84 -13.48 8.21
C ILE A 383 5.39 -13.09 6.83
N TYR A 384 4.53 -12.85 5.84
CA TYR A 384 4.92 -12.13 4.61
C TYR A 384 4.45 -10.66 4.73
N ILE A 385 4.98 -9.67 3.97
CA ILE A 385 4.88 -8.21 4.16
C ILE A 385 5.12 -7.40 2.81
N GLU A 386 4.22 -7.30 1.79
CA GLU A 386 4.32 -6.21 0.75
C GLU A 386 3.91 -4.81 1.24
N ASP A 387 4.63 -3.69 1.17
CA ASP A 387 3.92 -2.40 0.96
C ASP A 387 4.83 -1.31 0.40
N GLN A 388 4.17 -0.26 -0.06
CA GLN A 388 4.73 0.95 -0.63
C GLN A 388 5.89 1.55 0.18
N TYR A 389 5.90 1.37 1.50
CA TYR A 389 6.76 2.12 2.41
C TYR A 389 7.70 1.24 3.24
N PHE A 390 7.18 0.27 3.99
CA PHE A 390 7.93 -0.49 5.03
C PHE A 390 8.87 0.40 5.87
N ILE A 391 8.37 1.58 6.27
CA ILE A 391 9.13 2.58 7.01
C ILE A 391 9.18 2.25 8.50
N HIS A 392 10.29 2.58 9.14
CA HIS A 392 10.53 2.29 10.55
C HIS A 392 9.46 2.85 11.47
N VAL A 393 8.76 1.96 12.16
CA VAL A 393 8.02 2.28 13.36
C VAL A 393 8.60 1.48 14.53
N PRO A 394 9.02 2.13 15.62
CA PRO A 394 9.72 1.45 16.71
C PRO A 394 8.95 0.23 17.23
N GLU A 395 7.64 0.35 17.42
CA GLU A 395 6.82 -0.68 18.03
C GLU A 395 6.63 -1.96 17.19
N LEU A 396 6.41 -1.88 15.87
CA LEU A 396 6.30 -3.10 15.04
C LEU A 396 7.67 -3.71 14.73
N LEU A 397 8.73 -2.91 14.52
CA LEU A 397 10.11 -3.42 14.52
C LEU A 397 10.40 -4.24 15.78
N ASP A 398 10.03 -3.71 16.95
CA ASP A 398 10.23 -4.35 18.24
C ASP A 398 9.48 -5.69 18.35
N GLU A 399 8.25 -5.79 17.81
CA GLU A 399 7.49 -7.05 17.81
C GLU A 399 8.00 -8.05 16.76
N LEU A 400 8.43 -7.59 15.58
CA LEU A 400 9.09 -8.43 14.57
C LEU A 400 10.39 -9.05 15.12
N LEU A 401 11.23 -8.24 15.77
CA LEU A 401 12.46 -8.71 16.43
C LEU A 401 12.19 -9.70 17.56
N LYS A 402 11.06 -9.57 18.29
CA LYS A 402 10.63 -10.51 19.35
C LYS A 402 10.09 -11.83 18.78
N ILE A 403 9.41 -11.81 17.62
CA ILE A 403 8.77 -13.00 17.05
C ILE A 403 9.71 -13.82 16.15
N LEU A 404 10.65 -13.18 15.43
CA LEU A 404 11.58 -13.82 14.49
C LEU A 404 12.39 -15.03 15.02
N PRO A 405 12.81 -15.08 16.31
CA PRO A 405 13.39 -16.29 16.89
C PRO A 405 12.44 -17.50 16.91
N ARG A 406 11.12 -17.26 16.89
CA ARG A 406 10.06 -18.25 17.13
C ARG A 406 9.33 -18.70 15.86
N ILE A 407 9.50 -17.99 14.75
CA ILE A 407 8.92 -18.29 13.44
C ILE A 407 10.01 -18.65 12.42
N GLN A 408 9.63 -19.31 11.33
CA GLN A 408 10.53 -19.71 10.25
C GLN A 408 11.04 -18.49 9.48
N ARG A 409 10.14 -17.57 9.10
CA ARG A 409 10.46 -16.56 8.08
C ARG A 409 9.66 -15.26 8.22
N LEU A 410 10.32 -14.15 7.86
CA LEU A 410 9.70 -12.88 7.50
C LEU A 410 10.00 -12.62 6.02
N ILE A 411 8.96 -12.48 5.19
CA ILE A 411 9.10 -12.15 3.76
C ILE A 411 8.56 -10.74 3.55
N VAL A 412 9.25 -9.87 2.82
CA VAL A 412 8.84 -8.48 2.58
C VAL A 412 8.83 -8.22 1.07
N PHE A 413 7.86 -7.48 0.53
CA PHE A 413 7.82 -7.08 -0.89
C PHE A 413 7.52 -5.59 -1.05
N THR A 414 8.55 -4.76 -1.03
CA THR A 414 8.38 -3.30 -1.00
C THR A 414 8.78 -2.68 -2.34
N VAL A 415 8.59 -1.36 -2.47
CA VAL A 415 9.29 -0.56 -3.49
C VAL A 415 10.35 0.30 -2.83
N THR A 416 11.41 0.58 -3.58
CA THR A 416 12.34 1.66 -3.25
C THR A 416 11.59 3.00 -3.35
N PRO A 417 11.46 3.80 -2.28
CA PRO A 417 10.75 5.07 -2.33
C PRO A 417 11.41 6.04 -3.31
N GLN A 418 10.60 6.77 -4.09
CA GLN A 418 11.09 7.66 -5.15
C GLN A 418 10.43 9.05 -5.10
N GLY A 419 10.98 10.00 -5.87
CA GLY A 419 10.41 11.34 -6.01
C GLY A 419 10.22 12.05 -4.66
N GLN A 420 8.98 12.40 -4.32
CA GLN A 420 8.65 13.10 -3.07
C GLN A 420 8.90 12.24 -1.83
N GLU A 421 8.67 10.91 -1.89
CA GLU A 421 8.86 9.99 -0.76
C GLU A 421 10.34 9.95 -0.34
N ALA A 422 11.24 9.91 -1.33
CA ALA A 422 12.68 10.02 -1.10
C ALA A 422 13.07 11.40 -0.52
N ALA A 423 12.48 12.48 -1.01
CA ALA A 423 12.75 13.84 -0.55
C ALA A 423 12.32 14.10 0.91
N VAL A 424 11.30 13.39 1.42
CA VAL A 424 10.89 13.44 2.84
C VAL A 424 11.59 12.40 3.72
N GLY A 425 12.57 11.67 3.18
CA GLY A 425 13.43 10.77 3.94
C GLY A 425 12.91 9.34 4.11
N TYR A 426 11.88 8.90 3.38
CA TYR A 426 11.34 7.54 3.54
C TYR A 426 12.37 6.44 3.25
N GLN A 427 13.34 6.70 2.38
CA GLN A 427 14.48 5.78 2.16
C GLN A 427 15.30 5.54 3.44
N LYS A 428 15.47 6.56 4.31
CA LYS A 428 16.12 6.38 5.61
C LYS A 428 15.25 5.58 6.56
N TYR A 429 13.95 5.90 6.67
CA TYR A 429 13.07 5.15 7.57
C TYR A 429 12.92 3.69 7.13
N GLN A 430 12.87 3.40 5.83
CA GLN A 430 12.88 2.05 5.30
C GLN A 430 14.21 1.32 5.60
N TYR A 431 15.36 2.01 5.51
CA TYR A 431 16.64 1.46 5.96
C TYR A 431 16.68 1.17 7.47
N ASP A 432 16.24 2.12 8.31
CA ASP A 432 16.20 1.98 9.76
C ASP A 432 15.27 0.82 10.20
N MET A 433 14.30 0.48 9.36
CA MET A 433 13.41 -0.68 9.54
C MET A 433 14.09 -2.00 9.15
N MET A 434 14.63 -2.05 7.93
CA MET A 434 15.13 -3.28 7.33
C MET A 434 16.48 -3.72 7.91
N ALA A 435 17.36 -2.77 8.25
CA ALA A 435 18.73 -3.09 8.65
C ALA A 435 18.81 -3.91 9.96
N PRO A 436 18.10 -3.58 11.06
CA PRO A 436 18.16 -4.39 12.29
C PRO A 436 17.56 -5.79 12.14
N LEU A 437 16.55 -5.94 11.27
CA LEU A 437 15.95 -7.24 10.93
C LEU A 437 16.96 -8.13 10.19
N LEU A 438 17.59 -7.59 9.14
CA LEU A 438 18.59 -8.28 8.33
C LEU A 438 19.88 -8.59 9.13
N GLU A 439 20.33 -7.68 10.00
CA GLU A 439 21.52 -7.91 10.84
C GLU A 439 21.34 -9.08 11.80
N LYS A 440 20.16 -9.18 12.44
CA LYS A 440 19.90 -10.23 13.44
C LYS A 440 19.42 -11.55 12.85
N PHE A 441 18.78 -11.53 11.68
CA PHE A 441 18.13 -12.70 11.09
C PHE A 441 18.38 -12.81 9.56
N PRO A 442 19.65 -12.76 9.10
CA PRO A 442 20.00 -12.56 7.68
C PRO A 442 19.48 -13.63 6.72
N LYS A 443 19.16 -14.84 7.21
CA LYS A 443 18.60 -15.94 6.41
C LYS A 443 17.08 -16.14 6.56
N LYS A 444 16.46 -15.53 7.58
CA LYS A 444 15.00 -15.59 7.80
C LYS A 444 14.26 -14.37 7.28
N VAL A 445 14.93 -13.23 7.17
CA VAL A 445 14.33 -11.99 6.66
C VAL A 445 14.66 -11.91 5.18
N GLN A 446 13.64 -12.10 4.35
CA GLN A 446 13.73 -12.02 2.90
C GLN A 446 13.03 -10.76 2.44
N ILE A 447 13.70 -9.93 1.66
CA ILE A 447 13.12 -8.68 1.16
C ILE A 447 13.19 -8.70 -0.36
N TYR A 448 12.08 -8.38 -1.00
CA TYR A 448 11.88 -8.43 -2.44
C TYR A 448 11.44 -7.05 -2.92
N ILE A 449 11.81 -6.72 -4.15
CA ILE A 449 11.33 -5.53 -4.87
C ILE A 449 10.96 -5.93 -6.31
N PRO A 450 10.07 -5.18 -7.00
CA PRO A 450 9.87 -5.37 -8.44
C PRO A 450 11.19 -5.19 -9.20
N ASP A 451 11.36 -5.91 -10.32
CA ASP A 451 12.48 -5.64 -11.24
C ASP A 451 12.43 -4.18 -11.71
N PRO A 452 13.42 -3.33 -11.38
CA PRO A 452 13.39 -1.90 -11.70
C PRO A 452 13.27 -1.63 -13.21
N ARG A 453 13.68 -2.58 -14.06
CA ARG A 453 13.58 -2.47 -15.53
C ARG A 453 12.15 -2.55 -16.04
N ARG A 454 11.21 -3.08 -15.23
CA ARG A 454 9.80 -3.22 -15.58
C ARG A 454 8.96 -2.01 -15.17
N ASN A 455 9.53 -1.06 -14.41
CA ASN A 455 8.87 0.18 -13.99
C ASN A 455 7.48 -0.06 -13.35
N ILE A 456 7.40 -1.08 -12.47
CA ILE A 456 6.19 -1.48 -11.75
C ILE A 456 6.19 -0.80 -10.38
N TYR A 457 5.05 -0.25 -9.97
CA TYR A 457 4.87 0.36 -8.65
C TYR A 457 4.05 -0.55 -7.72
N VAL A 458 4.51 -0.71 -6.47
CA VAL A 458 3.76 -1.42 -5.42
C VAL A 458 3.08 -0.38 -4.54
N HIS A 459 1.76 -0.30 -4.66
CA HIS A 459 0.90 0.50 -3.79
C HIS A 459 0.09 -0.37 -2.83
N SER A 460 0.22 -1.69 -2.95
CA SER A 460 -0.52 -2.69 -2.18
C SER A 460 -0.39 -2.54 -0.67
N LYS A 461 -1.48 -2.88 0.06
CA LYS A 461 -1.71 -2.55 1.49
C LYS A 461 -2.48 -3.63 2.30
N LEU A 462 -2.29 -4.95 2.06
CA LEU A 462 -2.82 -6.01 2.97
C LEU A 462 -2.40 -5.84 4.47
N GLU A 463 -1.41 -4.99 4.79
CA GLU A 463 -1.40 -4.18 6.00
C GLU A 463 -0.98 -2.76 5.55
N ASP A 464 -1.89 -1.78 5.65
CA ASP A 464 -1.75 -0.38 5.18
C ASP A 464 -0.83 0.53 6.03
N GLY A 465 0.35 0.85 5.52
CA GLY A 465 1.41 1.56 6.23
C GLY A 465 1.42 3.10 6.15
N GLU A 466 0.36 3.81 6.55
CA GLU A 466 0.46 5.28 6.82
C GLU A 466 1.13 5.53 8.18
N ILE A 467 2.42 5.21 8.30
CA ILE A 467 3.02 4.75 9.58
C ILE A 467 2.18 3.57 10.10
N ASP A 468 2.27 2.43 9.42
CA ASP A 468 3.08 1.32 9.95
C ASP A 468 3.02 0.05 9.04
N GLU A 469 4.16 -0.46 8.62
CA GLU A 469 4.48 -1.79 8.09
C GLU A 469 3.32 -2.76 7.66
N CYS A 470 3.09 -2.85 6.33
CA CYS A 470 3.10 -4.03 5.44
C CYS A 470 2.68 -5.50 5.82
N GLN A 471 1.51 -5.96 5.32
CA GLN A 471 1.15 -7.16 4.50
C GLN A 471 1.27 -8.68 4.80
N ASN A 472 0.98 -9.54 3.77
CA ASN A 472 1.14 -11.03 3.63
C ASN A 472 0.88 -11.56 2.18
N LEU A 473 1.52 -12.67 1.72
CA LEU A 473 1.28 -13.43 0.46
C LEU A 473 1.88 -14.86 0.50
N GLU A 474 1.18 -15.82 -0.13
CA GLU A 474 1.78 -16.98 -0.82
C GLU A 474 1.16 -17.11 -2.23
N TRP A 475 1.70 -16.36 -3.19
CA TRP A 475 1.29 -16.32 -4.61
C TRP A 475 2.45 -16.51 -5.60
N LEU A 476 3.67 -16.62 -5.05
CA LEU A 476 4.97 -16.53 -5.74
C LEU A 476 5.27 -17.64 -6.77
N ALA A 477 4.46 -18.69 -6.86
CA ALA A 477 4.71 -19.84 -7.74
C ALA A 477 4.35 -19.61 -9.22
N THR A 478 3.75 -18.47 -9.59
CA THR A 478 3.27 -18.20 -10.97
C THR A 478 3.64 -16.82 -11.51
N GLN A 479 4.61 -16.15 -10.89
CA GLN A 479 4.87 -14.72 -11.10
C GLN A 479 6.17 -14.42 -11.87
N PRO A 480 6.16 -13.43 -12.80
CA PRO A 480 7.31 -13.11 -13.64
C PRO A 480 8.48 -12.45 -12.87
N ARG A 481 9.45 -13.31 -12.51
CA ARG A 481 10.86 -13.05 -12.11
C ARG A 481 11.05 -11.83 -11.18
N ILE A 482 11.00 -12.13 -9.88
CA ILE A 482 11.22 -11.19 -8.75
C ILE A 482 12.71 -11.21 -8.35
N VAL A 483 13.28 -10.08 -7.92
CA VAL A 483 14.66 -10.01 -7.42
C VAL A 483 14.67 -10.01 -5.88
N GLN A 484 15.39 -10.96 -5.30
CA GLN A 484 15.60 -11.08 -3.86
C GLN A 484 16.73 -10.16 -3.38
N VAL A 485 16.41 -9.22 -2.49
CA VAL A 485 17.36 -8.42 -1.73
C VAL A 485 17.73 -9.16 -0.43
N THR A 486 18.39 -10.31 -0.59
CA THR A 486 19.13 -10.95 0.50
C THR A 486 20.56 -11.21 0.06
N CYS A 487 21.54 -10.77 0.85
CA CYS A 487 22.94 -11.06 0.60
C CYS A 487 23.28 -12.51 0.94
N GLU A 488 23.00 -13.44 0.02
CA GLU A 488 23.71 -14.72 -0.07
C GLU A 488 23.99 -15.10 -1.54
N CYS A 489 24.49 -14.14 -2.32
CA CYS A 489 25.09 -14.40 -3.63
C CYS A 489 26.57 -14.75 -3.48
N GLN A 490 26.87 -16.04 -3.28
CA GLN A 490 28.21 -16.57 -3.56
C GLN A 490 28.19 -17.83 -4.45
N ARG A 491 27.68 -17.65 -5.67
CA ARG A 491 28.20 -18.36 -6.84
C ARG A 491 28.85 -17.33 -7.76
N SER A 492 30.15 -17.13 -7.53
CA SER A 492 31.11 -16.40 -8.38
C SER A 492 30.69 -15.01 -8.90
N ASN A 493 30.92 -13.98 -8.07
CA ASN A 493 31.00 -12.55 -8.42
C ASN A 493 29.74 -11.84 -8.96
N PHE A 494 28.80 -11.46 -8.07
CA PHE A 494 27.91 -10.32 -8.31
C PHE A 494 27.65 -9.50 -7.03
N SER A 495 27.42 -8.19 -7.22
CA SER A 495 27.05 -7.23 -6.15
C SER A 495 25.81 -6.43 -6.54
N VAL A 496 25.15 -5.80 -5.56
CA VAL A 496 23.79 -5.22 -5.68
C VAL A 496 23.70 -3.99 -6.61
N PHE A 497 24.83 -3.41 -7.05
CA PHE A 497 24.86 -2.44 -8.15
C PHE A 497 26.01 -2.76 -9.12
N ASN A 498 25.76 -2.55 -10.42
CA ASN A 498 26.56 -2.99 -11.59
C ASN A 498 26.60 -4.52 -11.84
N CYS A 499 25.69 -4.99 -12.70
CA CYS A 499 25.83 -6.24 -13.46
C CYS A 499 25.93 -5.94 -14.97
N PRO A 500 27.14 -5.74 -15.53
CA PRO A 500 27.32 -5.74 -16.98
C PRO A 500 27.22 -7.18 -17.53
N ALA A 501 26.58 -7.34 -18.70
CA ALA A 501 26.40 -8.61 -19.43
C ALA A 501 25.35 -9.63 -18.90
N MET A 502 24.16 -9.16 -18.47
CA MET A 502 22.96 -10.03 -18.38
C MET A 502 22.58 -10.71 -19.72
N THR A 503 22.99 -10.14 -20.87
CA THR A 503 22.68 -10.65 -22.21
C THR A 503 23.23 -12.06 -22.46
N ALA A 504 24.44 -12.37 -22.00
CA ALA A 504 25.07 -13.67 -22.25
C ALA A 504 24.42 -14.80 -21.43
N TYR A 505 24.01 -14.52 -20.19
CA TYR A 505 23.25 -15.47 -19.38
C TYR A 505 21.83 -15.70 -19.94
N MET A 506 21.19 -14.64 -20.47
CA MET A 506 19.93 -14.77 -21.19
C MET A 506 20.06 -15.58 -22.48
N GLN A 507 21.15 -15.43 -23.24
CA GLN A 507 21.42 -16.29 -24.41
C GLN A 507 21.60 -17.76 -24.01
N MET A 508 22.35 -18.06 -22.95
CA MET A 508 22.50 -19.45 -22.47
C MET A 508 21.19 -20.08 -21.98
N GLU A 509 20.31 -19.35 -21.28
CA GLU A 509 18.98 -19.88 -20.94
C GLU A 509 18.10 -20.06 -22.20
N GLN A 510 18.21 -19.16 -23.18
CA GLN A 510 17.40 -19.25 -24.39
C GLN A 510 17.85 -20.41 -25.31
N GLU A 511 19.15 -20.66 -25.44
CA GLU A 511 19.72 -21.83 -26.13
C GLU A 511 19.34 -23.16 -25.43
N ALA A 512 19.20 -23.17 -24.11
CA ALA A 512 18.72 -24.33 -23.34
C ALA A 512 17.21 -24.60 -23.51
N ILE A 513 16.42 -23.54 -23.78
CA ILE A 513 14.98 -23.65 -24.05
C ILE A 513 14.73 -24.09 -25.50
N GLU A 514 15.47 -23.53 -26.47
CA GLU A 514 15.35 -23.88 -27.89
C GLU A 514 15.83 -25.32 -28.19
N SER A 515 16.69 -25.89 -27.34
CA SER A 515 17.16 -27.29 -27.44
C SER A 515 16.26 -28.32 -26.74
N THR A 516 15.16 -27.91 -26.10
CA THR A 516 14.18 -28.83 -25.47
C THR A 516 12.83 -28.92 -26.19
N THR A 517 12.71 -28.34 -27.39
CA THR A 517 11.51 -28.44 -28.25
C THR A 517 11.78 -29.11 -29.60
N ILE A 518 12.41 -30.29 -29.57
CA ILE A 518 12.38 -31.27 -30.66
C ILE A 518 12.03 -32.63 -30.03
N ASP A 519 11.13 -33.38 -30.67
CA ASP A 519 10.56 -34.69 -30.29
C ASP A 519 9.58 -34.74 -29.09
N ALA A 520 8.37 -34.19 -29.28
CA ALA A 520 7.06 -34.86 -29.00
C ALA A 520 5.86 -33.99 -29.45
#